data_AF-A0A2V9IS14-F1
#
_entry.id   AF-A0A2V9IS14-F1
#
_cell.length_a   1.000
_cell.length_b   1.000
_cell.length_c   1.000
_cell.angle_alpha   90.00
_cell.angle_beta   90.00
_cell.angle_gamma   90.00
#
_symmetry.space_group_name_H-M   'P 1'
#
loop_
_entity.id
_entity.type
_entity.pdbx_description
1 polymer ?
#
loop_
_entity_poly.entity_id
_entity_poly.type
_entity_poly.pdbx_seq_one_letter_code
_entity_poly.pdbx_strand_id
1 'polypeptide(L)'
;MIRSALSLFLITILTVGAYWNIWNFKRSAGKLPPRERDEVVVRQNQFKGVREKLAEMGYRSGRIALITRRNLDPQPQTGVDGKRLYETQYNLAPLVVWTRTTDTPLILGCFVDEETPPEIPGFIKIYDAGNGLMLLRRKPSQ
;
A
#
# COMPACT_ATOMS: atom_id res chain seq x y z
N MET A 1 -13.32 -44.16 36.47
CA MET A 1 -11.96 -43.64 36.79
C MET A 1 -11.03 -43.63 35.58
N ILE A 2 -10.90 -44.71 34.79
CA ILE A 2 -10.00 -44.78 33.63
C ILE A 2 -10.27 -43.70 32.56
N ARG A 3 -11.55 -43.43 32.23
CA ARG A 3 -11.91 -42.38 31.26
C ARG A 3 -11.50 -40.98 31.71
N SER A 4 -11.69 -40.65 32.99
CA SER A 4 -11.30 -39.35 33.56
C SER A 4 -9.78 -39.15 33.60
N ALA A 5 -9.02 -40.21 33.90
CA ALA A 5 -7.56 -40.18 33.86
C ALA A 5 -7.01 -40.01 32.43
N LEU A 6 -7.63 -40.68 31.45
CA LEU A 6 -7.27 -40.54 30.03
C LEU A 6 -7.55 -39.13 29.52
N SER A 7 -8.69 -38.54 29.89
CA SER A 7 -9.04 -37.16 29.54
C SER A 7 -8.07 -36.14 30.13
N LEU A 8 -7.69 -36.29 31.41
CA LEU A 8 -6.68 -35.44 32.06
C LEU A 8 -5.31 -35.55 31.37
N PHE A 9 -4.92 -36.77 30.99
CA PHE A 9 -3.67 -37.01 30.27
C PHE A 9 -3.67 -36.36 28.87
N LEU A 10 -4.77 -36.50 28.12
CA LEU A 10 -4.96 -35.86 26.82
C LEU A 10 -4.91 -34.33 26.91
N ILE A 11 -5.62 -33.74 27.87
CA ILE A 11 -5.61 -32.30 28.11
C ILE A 11 -4.18 -31.82 28.41
N THR A 12 -3.45 -32.57 29.23
CA THR A 12 -2.07 -32.24 29.60
C THR A 12 -1.15 -32.26 28.38
N ILE A 13 -1.21 -33.31 27.56
CA ILE A 13 -0.41 -33.41 26.32
C ILE A 13 -0.74 -32.26 25.35
N LEU A 14 -2.04 -31.98 25.14
CA LEU A 14 -2.46 -30.90 24.26
C LEU A 14 -2.00 -29.54 24.76
N THR A 15 -2.05 -29.30 26.07
CA THR A 15 -1.61 -28.04 26.68
C THR A 15 -0.09 -27.87 26.55
N VAL A 16 0.68 -28.92 26.83
CA VAL A 16 2.14 -28.91 26.67
C VAL A 16 2.52 -28.72 25.20
N GLY A 17 1.86 -29.43 24.29
CA GLY A 17 2.07 -29.30 22.84
C GLY A 17 1.75 -27.91 22.32
N ALA A 18 0.64 -27.31 22.78
CA ALA A 18 0.27 -25.94 22.45
C ALA A 18 1.32 -24.93 22.96
N TYR A 19 1.80 -25.10 24.20
CA TYR A 19 2.81 -24.22 24.77
C TYR A 19 4.14 -24.32 24.01
N TRP A 20 4.55 -25.54 23.64
CA TRP A 20 5.73 -25.79 22.83
C TRP A 20 5.62 -25.16 21.44
N ASN A 21 4.44 -25.27 20.81
CA ASN A 21 4.18 -24.66 19.51
C ASN A 21 4.25 -23.13 19.58
N ILE A 22 3.57 -22.51 20.55
CA ILE A 22 3.60 -21.05 20.76
C ILE A 22 5.02 -20.56 21.03
N TRP A 23 5.78 -21.28 21.86
CA TRP A 23 7.16 -20.92 22.17
C TRP A 23 8.07 -20.97 20.94
N ASN A 24 7.98 -22.04 20.15
CA ASN A 24 8.72 -22.15 18.90
C ASN A 24 8.32 -21.08 17.88
N PHE A 25 7.02 -20.79 17.76
CA PHE A 25 6.53 -19.73 16.90
C PHE A 25 7.11 -18.37 17.32
N LYS A 26 7.04 -18.01 18.62
CA LYS A 26 7.61 -16.75 19.12
C LYS A 26 9.11 -16.65 18.87
N ARG A 27 9.85 -17.74 19.07
CA ARG A 27 11.31 -17.78 18.84
C ARG A 27 11.65 -17.61 17.35
N SER A 28 10.86 -18.19 16.46
CA SER A 28 11.03 -18.05 15.01
C SER A 28 10.59 -16.67 14.53
N ALA A 29 9.46 -16.17 15.00
CA ALA A 29 8.95 -14.84 14.67
C ALA A 29 9.87 -13.72 15.18
N GLY A 30 10.51 -13.90 16.34
CA GLY A 30 11.50 -12.94 16.86
C GLY A 30 12.78 -12.83 16.03
N LYS A 31 13.02 -13.75 15.08
CA LYS A 31 14.12 -13.68 14.11
C LYS A 31 13.72 -13.00 12.81
N LEU A 32 12.42 -12.77 12.57
CA LEU A 32 11.97 -12.04 11.40
C LEU A 32 12.34 -10.57 11.57
N PRO A 33 12.78 -9.88 10.50
CA PRO A 33 12.99 -8.45 10.57
C PRO A 33 11.69 -7.75 11.00
N PRO A 34 11.78 -6.61 11.71
CA PRO A 34 10.60 -5.84 12.08
C PRO A 34 9.76 -5.57 10.84
N ARG A 35 8.47 -5.90 10.90
CA ARG A 35 7.53 -5.73 9.77
C ARG A 35 7.55 -4.32 9.17
N GLU A 36 7.84 -3.31 9.99
CA GLU A 36 7.94 -1.91 9.59
C GLU A 36 9.12 -1.60 8.66
N ARG A 37 10.14 -2.47 8.60
CA ARG A 37 11.28 -2.35 7.69
C ARG A 37 11.10 -3.11 6.38
N ASP A 38 10.02 -3.86 6.24
CA ASP A 38 9.70 -4.52 4.98
C ASP A 38 9.25 -3.47 3.95
N GLU A 39 9.94 -3.41 2.81
CA GLU A 39 9.64 -2.45 1.74
C GLU A 39 8.17 -2.49 1.30
N VAL A 40 7.55 -3.68 1.35
CA VAL A 40 6.13 -3.84 1.00
C VAL A 40 5.25 -3.10 1.99
N VAL A 41 5.56 -3.17 3.28
CA VAL A 41 4.80 -2.53 4.35
C VAL A 41 5.01 -1.03 4.33
N VAL A 42 6.24 -0.57 4.08
CA VAL A 42 6.54 0.85 3.89
C VAL A 42 5.69 1.42 2.74
N ARG A 43 5.63 0.74 1.59
CA ARG A 43 4.76 1.15 0.48
C ARG A 43 3.28 1.13 0.85
N GLN A 44 2.80 0.07 1.49
CA GLN A 44 1.39 -0.01 1.92
C GLN A 44 1.00 1.13 2.87
N ASN A 45 1.90 1.51 3.78
CA ASN A 45 1.70 2.63 4.68
C ASN A 45 1.66 3.98 3.95
N GLN A 46 2.47 4.16 2.90
CA GLN A 46 2.42 5.37 2.06
C GLN A 46 1.06 5.51 1.36
N PHE A 47 0.55 4.40 0.81
CA PHE A 47 -0.78 4.37 0.19
C PHE A 47 -1.94 4.46 1.19
N LYS A 48 -1.71 4.19 2.48
CA LYS A 48 -2.72 4.32 3.54
C LYS A 48 -3.25 5.74 3.62
N GLY A 49 -2.36 6.74 3.72
CA GLY A 49 -2.78 8.14 3.81
C GLY A 49 -3.48 8.64 2.53
N VAL A 50 -3.07 8.15 1.36
CA VAL A 50 -3.78 8.41 0.10
C VAL A 50 -5.21 7.86 0.15
N ARG A 51 -5.39 6.60 0.60
CA ARG A 51 -6.73 6.00 0.74
C ARG A 51 -7.60 6.73 1.75
N GLU A 52 -7.04 7.12 2.88
CA GLU A 52 -7.75 7.90 3.90
C GLU A 52 -8.22 9.24 3.31
N LYS A 53 -7.35 9.95 2.60
CA LYS A 53 -7.72 11.21 1.93
C LYS A 53 -8.79 11.03 0.86
N LEU A 54 -8.69 9.98 0.05
CA LEU A 54 -9.70 9.65 -0.95
C LEU A 54 -11.04 9.32 -0.30
N ALA A 55 -11.04 8.57 0.80
CA ALA A 55 -12.25 8.23 1.54
C ALA A 55 -12.91 9.45 2.21
N GLU A 56 -12.12 10.37 2.78
CA GLU A 56 -12.60 11.66 3.32
C GLU A 56 -13.32 12.49 2.25
N MET A 57 -12.84 12.44 1.00
CA MET A 57 -13.45 13.12 -0.13
C MET A 57 -14.66 12.37 -0.73
N GLY A 58 -15.04 11.23 -0.17
CA GLY A 58 -16.10 10.37 -0.71
C GLY A 58 -15.67 9.57 -1.95
N TYR A 59 -14.39 9.59 -2.33
CA TYR A 59 -13.87 8.93 -3.51
C TYR A 59 -13.50 7.46 -3.23
N ARG A 60 -14.52 6.59 -3.19
CA ARG A 60 -14.37 5.17 -2.83
C ARG A 60 -14.28 4.21 -4.03
N SER A 61 -14.76 4.65 -5.19
CA SER A 61 -14.80 3.88 -6.44
C SER A 61 -14.67 4.83 -7.62
N GLY A 62 -14.00 4.41 -8.71
CA GLY A 62 -13.84 5.25 -9.90
C GLY A 62 -12.48 5.08 -10.56
N ARG A 63 -12.09 6.09 -11.34
CA ARG A 63 -10.84 6.14 -12.11
C ARG A 63 -9.90 7.20 -11.54
N ILE A 64 -8.69 6.79 -11.17
CA ILE A 64 -7.60 7.68 -10.78
C ILE A 64 -6.47 7.52 -11.77
N ALA A 65 -5.89 8.61 -12.27
CA ALA A 65 -4.72 8.48 -13.12
C ALA A 65 -3.44 8.47 -12.29
N LEU A 66 -2.50 7.60 -12.65
CA LEU A 66 -1.13 7.57 -12.17
C LEU A 66 -0.25 8.34 -13.16
N ILE A 67 0.42 9.37 -12.63
CA ILE A 67 1.40 10.20 -13.35
C ILE A 67 2.76 9.97 -12.72
N THR A 68 3.73 9.58 -13.54
CA THR A 68 5.15 9.48 -13.20
C THR A 68 5.95 10.44 -14.06
N ARG A 69 7.27 10.56 -13.80
CA ARG A 69 8.18 11.36 -14.65
C ARG A 69 8.05 11.03 -16.13
N ARG A 70 7.97 9.74 -16.47
CA ARG A 70 7.90 9.25 -17.85
C ARG A 70 6.59 9.61 -18.55
N ASN A 71 5.56 10.00 -17.79
CA ASN A 71 4.32 10.52 -18.36
C ASN A 71 4.45 12.00 -18.75
N LEU A 72 5.34 12.75 -18.08
CA LEU A 72 5.61 14.16 -18.35
C LEU A 72 6.71 14.33 -19.40
N ASP A 73 7.73 13.47 -19.35
CA ASP A 73 8.83 13.42 -20.31
C ASP A 73 8.85 12.04 -20.99
N PRO A 74 8.46 11.93 -22.27
CA PRO A 74 8.27 10.63 -22.93
C PRO A 74 9.59 9.87 -23.06
N GLN A 75 9.83 8.95 -22.13
CA GLN A 75 10.94 8.00 -22.18
C GLN A 75 10.44 6.57 -22.45
N PRO A 76 11.28 5.67 -22.98
CA PRO A 76 10.94 4.26 -23.14
C PRO A 76 10.44 3.65 -21.83
N GLN A 77 9.44 2.77 -21.89
CA GLN A 77 8.96 2.05 -20.71
C GLN A 77 10.02 1.06 -20.22
N THR A 78 10.07 0.94 -18.89
CA THR A 78 10.92 -0.02 -18.20
C THR A 78 10.06 -0.98 -17.38
N GLY A 79 10.62 -2.13 -16.98
CA GLY A 79 9.90 -3.07 -16.09
C GLY A 79 9.51 -2.46 -14.74
N VAL A 80 10.20 -1.40 -14.31
CA VAL A 80 9.92 -0.65 -13.08
C VAL A 80 8.56 0.06 -13.17
N ASP A 81 8.19 0.57 -14.35
CA ASP A 81 6.93 1.28 -14.56
C ASP A 81 5.73 0.33 -14.43
N GLY A 82 5.86 -0.88 -14.99
CA GLY A 82 4.87 -1.94 -14.83
C GLY A 82 4.70 -2.34 -13.37
N LYS A 83 5.80 -2.57 -12.66
CA LYS A 83 5.77 -2.88 -11.22
C LYS A 83 5.06 -1.79 -10.41
N ARG A 84 5.38 -0.51 -10.66
CA ARG A 84 4.71 0.63 -9.99
C ARG A 84 3.22 0.69 -10.28
N LEU A 85 2.81 0.45 -11.52
CA LEU A 85 1.40 0.40 -11.88
C LEU A 85 0.68 -0.73 -11.12
N TYR A 86 1.23 -1.94 -11.11
CA TYR A 86 0.63 -3.07 -10.40
C TYR A 86 0.54 -2.82 -8.89
N GLU A 87 1.60 -2.30 -8.28
CA GLU A 87 1.59 -1.95 -6.86
C GLU A 87 0.54 -0.87 -6.54
N THR A 88 0.44 0.16 -7.39
CA THR A 88 -0.56 1.22 -7.24
C THR A 88 -1.97 0.66 -7.34
N GLN A 89 -2.22 -0.18 -8.35
CA GLN A 89 -3.52 -0.83 -8.58
C GLN A 89 -3.91 -1.75 -7.43
N TYR A 90 -2.96 -2.50 -6.87
CA TYR A 90 -3.19 -3.35 -5.71
C TYR A 90 -3.53 -2.53 -4.45
N ASN A 91 -2.78 -1.47 -4.19
CA ASN A 91 -2.97 -0.66 -2.99
C ASN A 91 -4.23 0.20 -3.02
N LEU A 92 -4.68 0.63 -4.20
CA LEU A 92 -5.85 1.50 -4.38
C LEU A 92 -7.15 0.78 -4.72
N ALA A 93 -7.18 -0.56 -4.75
CA ALA A 93 -8.42 -1.29 -4.95
C ALA A 93 -9.54 -0.80 -3.99
N PRO A 94 -10.78 -0.57 -4.47
CA PRO A 94 -11.32 -0.96 -5.77
C PRO A 94 -11.19 0.11 -6.89
N LEU A 95 -10.36 1.14 -6.73
CA LEU A 95 -10.16 2.15 -7.77
C LEU A 95 -9.45 1.57 -9.00
N VAL A 96 -9.85 2.03 -10.17
CA VAL A 96 -9.20 1.70 -11.44
C VAL A 96 -8.10 2.72 -11.67
N VAL A 97 -6.85 2.25 -11.77
CA VAL A 97 -5.69 3.10 -11.98
C VAL A 97 -5.39 3.17 -13.48
N TRP A 98 -5.50 4.37 -14.04
CA TRP A 98 -5.14 4.64 -15.43
C TRP A 98 -3.76 5.25 -15.51
N THR A 99 -3.09 5.10 -16.65
CA THR A 99 -1.79 5.76 -16.88
C THR A 99 -1.88 6.61 -18.14
N ARG A 100 -0.94 7.55 -18.32
CA ARG A 100 -0.82 8.38 -19.54
C ARG A 100 -2.08 9.19 -19.88
N THR A 101 -2.91 9.48 -18.88
CA THR A 101 -4.10 10.32 -19.03
C THR A 101 -4.18 11.27 -17.86
N THR A 102 -4.60 12.50 -18.12
CA THR A 102 -4.93 13.48 -17.10
C THR A 102 -6.44 13.75 -17.06
N ASP A 103 -7.23 12.97 -17.80
CA ASP A 103 -8.68 13.10 -17.91
C ASP A 103 -9.44 12.44 -16.74
N THR A 104 -8.95 12.70 -15.54
CA THR A 104 -9.57 12.26 -14.29
C THR A 104 -9.62 13.45 -13.32
N PRO A 105 -10.63 13.51 -12.44
CA PRO A 105 -10.73 14.59 -11.47
C PRO A 105 -9.61 14.54 -10.42
N LEU A 106 -9.01 13.35 -10.22
CA LEU A 106 -7.96 13.08 -9.27
C LEU A 106 -6.84 12.32 -9.96
N ILE A 107 -5.61 12.70 -9.65
CA ILE A 107 -4.40 12.05 -10.13
C ILE A 107 -3.48 11.73 -8.96
N LEU A 108 -2.75 10.64 -9.10
CA LEU A 108 -1.69 10.21 -8.21
C LEU A 108 -0.35 10.51 -8.88
N GLY A 109 0.42 11.44 -8.32
CA GLY A 109 1.79 11.69 -8.69
C GLY A 109 2.71 10.70 -7.98
N CYS A 110 3.50 9.93 -8.73
CA CYS A 110 4.49 9.01 -8.18
C CYS A 110 5.88 9.41 -8.67
N PHE A 111 6.55 10.22 -7.87
CA PHE A 111 7.85 10.84 -8.10
C PHE A 111 8.86 10.44 -7.03
N VAL A 112 8.80 9.17 -6.60
CA VAL A 112 9.58 8.63 -5.46
C VAL A 112 11.10 8.73 -5.66
N ASP A 113 11.55 8.82 -6.91
CA ASP A 113 12.97 8.98 -7.26
C ASP A 113 13.38 10.45 -7.43
N GLU A 114 12.50 11.42 -7.17
CA GLU A 114 12.75 12.85 -7.41
C GLU A 114 12.80 13.61 -6.07
N GLU A 115 13.84 14.43 -5.88
CA GLU A 115 13.96 15.31 -4.71
C GLU A 115 12.84 16.37 -4.67
N THR A 116 12.42 16.86 -5.84
CA THR A 116 11.35 17.85 -5.97
C THR A 116 10.36 17.41 -7.04
N PRO A 117 9.15 16.98 -6.65
CA PRO A 117 8.12 16.59 -7.61
C PRO A 117 7.73 17.76 -8.53
N PRO A 118 7.59 17.52 -9.85
CA PRO A 118 7.23 18.56 -10.80
C PRO A 118 5.79 19.03 -10.58
N GLU A 119 5.52 20.30 -10.87
CA GLU A 119 4.15 20.82 -10.88
C GLU A 119 3.39 20.22 -12.08
N ILE A 120 2.14 19.79 -11.84
CA ILE A 120 1.28 19.26 -12.89
C ILE A 120 0.26 20.34 -13.30
N PRO A 121 0.34 20.89 -14.52
CA PRO A 121 -0.56 21.94 -14.97
C PRO A 121 -2.03 21.55 -14.85
N GLY A 122 -2.86 22.46 -14.33
CA GLY A 122 -4.30 22.22 -14.15
C GLY A 122 -4.67 21.41 -12.90
N PHE A 123 -3.69 21.05 -12.05
CA PHE A 123 -3.94 20.31 -10.80
C PHE A 123 -3.40 21.06 -9.58
N ILE A 124 -4.00 20.79 -8.43
CA ILE A 124 -3.55 21.25 -7.10
C ILE A 124 -3.25 20.05 -6.22
N LYS A 125 -2.14 20.11 -5.49
CA LYS A 125 -1.79 19.09 -4.51
C LYS A 125 -2.76 19.15 -3.32
N ILE A 126 -3.35 18.02 -2.98
CA ILE A 126 -4.29 17.90 -1.84
C ILE A 126 -3.78 16.97 -0.74
N TYR A 127 -2.80 16.13 -1.05
CA TYR A 127 -2.08 15.31 -0.07
C TYR A 127 -0.67 15.00 -0.56
N ASP A 128 0.27 14.91 0.38
CA ASP A 128 1.67 14.63 0.16
C ASP A 128 2.13 13.61 1.20
N ALA A 129 2.64 12.46 0.75
CA ALA A 129 3.18 11.44 1.64
C ALA A 129 4.65 11.71 2.04
N GLY A 130 5.27 12.78 1.54
CA GLY A 130 6.63 13.21 1.90
C GLY A 130 7.75 12.38 1.26
N ASN A 131 7.42 11.52 0.30
CA ASN A 131 8.33 10.57 -0.34
C ASN A 131 8.18 10.58 -1.88
N GLY A 132 7.65 11.67 -2.44
CA GLY A 132 7.33 11.78 -3.86
C GLY A 132 5.98 11.17 -4.27
N LEU A 133 5.23 10.53 -3.37
CA LEU A 133 3.84 10.14 -3.62
C LEU A 133 2.90 11.27 -3.23
N MET A 134 2.13 11.75 -4.20
CA MET A 134 1.23 12.89 -4.06
C MET A 134 -0.14 12.57 -4.61
N LEU A 135 -1.18 13.11 -3.98
CA LEU A 135 -2.52 13.13 -4.54
C LEU A 135 -2.84 14.55 -5.00
N LEU A 136 -3.26 14.69 -6.25
CA LEU A 136 -3.64 15.97 -6.82
C LEU A 136 -5.07 15.94 -7.34
N ARG A 137 -5.72 17.10 -7.30
CA ARG A 137 -7.09 17.32 -7.76
C ARG A 137 -7.10 18.35 -8.89
N ARG A 138 -7.93 18.15 -9.90
CA ARG A 138 -8.09 19.11 -10.99
C ARG A 138 -8.59 20.46 -10.44
N LYS A 139 -7.96 21.56 -10.88
CA LYS A 139 -8.40 22.93 -10.57
C LYS A 139 -9.83 23.11 -11.08
N PRO A 140 -10.72 23.78 -10.33
CA PRO A 140 -12.02 24.15 -10.88
C PRO A 140 -11.76 25.05 -12.10
N SER A 141 -12.37 24.72 -13.23
CA SER A 141 -12.37 25.57 -14.41
C SER A 141 -12.92 26.95 -13.99
N GLN A 142 -12.13 28.00 -14.15
CA GLN A 142 -12.61 29.38 -14.05
C GLN A 142 -13.39 29.73 -15.32
#